data_AF-A0A520TF08-F1
#
_entry.id   AF-A0A520TF08-F1
#
_cell.length_a   1.000
_cell.length_b   1.000
_cell.length_c   1.000
_cell.angle_alpha   90.00
_cell.angle_beta   90.00
_cell.angle_gamma   90.00
#
_symmetry.space_group_name_H-M   'P 1'
#
loop_
_entity.id
_entity.type
_entity.pdbx_description
1 polymer ?
#
loop_
_entity_poly.entity_id
_entity_poly.type
_entity_poly.pdbx_seq_one_letter_code
_entity_poly.pdbx_strand_id
1 'polypeptide(L)'
;MNKKIIILLILIFFNNNIRVNSLEDLKFFNQGKQNFEKEKYDKAKINFEKHIVRDPKDSKSYLYLSKIYKVKKLNDEYEKNLNTTLLLDPKNEEALYMLISKKLKDGDFDLAKKKFEIFKSSCKKLCEKKVELSNLIKKYKN
;
A
#
# COMPACT_ATOMS: atom_id res chain seq x y z
N MET A 1 -45.71 3.86 0.51
CA MET A 1 -44.44 4.45 1.00
C MET A 1 -44.01 5.55 0.04
N ASN A 2 -43.87 6.79 0.50
CA ASN A 2 -43.68 7.97 -0.37
C ASN A 2 -42.28 7.93 -1.02
N LYS A 3 -42.18 8.06 -2.35
CA LYS A 3 -40.90 8.06 -3.09
C LYS A 3 -39.90 9.08 -2.53
N LYS A 4 -40.37 10.20 -1.99
CA LYS A 4 -39.53 11.20 -1.32
C LYS A 4 -38.87 10.68 -0.03
N ILE A 5 -39.57 9.83 0.73
CA ILE A 5 -39.04 9.21 1.96
C ILE A 5 -37.97 8.17 1.60
N ILE A 6 -38.17 7.40 0.52
CA ILE A 6 -37.17 6.43 0.04
C ILE A 6 -35.88 7.13 -0.41
N ILE A 7 -35.99 8.23 -1.17
CA ILE A 7 -34.83 9.02 -1.60
C ILE A 7 -34.10 9.64 -0.40
N LEU A 8 -34.84 10.13 0.60
CA LEU A 8 -34.24 10.69 1.82
C LEU A 8 -33.47 9.62 2.61
N LEU A 9 -34.03 8.42 2.76
CA LEU A 9 -33.36 7.30 3.44
C LEU A 9 -32.10 6.85 2.69
N ILE A 10 -32.14 6.82 1.35
CA ILE A 10 -30.99 6.50 0.50
C ILE A 10 -29.88 7.54 0.68
N LEU A 11 -30.21 8.83 0.68
CA LEU A 11 -29.25 9.91 0.89
C LEU A 11 -28.60 9.86 2.29
N ILE A 12 -29.37 9.54 3.34
CA ILE A 12 -28.86 9.34 4.70
C ILE A 12 -27.90 8.13 4.74
N PHE A 13 -28.24 7.04 4.07
CA PHE A 13 -27.40 5.84 4.01
C PHE A 13 -26.08 6.09 3.27
N PHE A 14 -26.09 6.93 2.22
CA PHE A 14 -24.87 7.33 1.49
C PHE A 14 -24.02 8.38 2.25
N ASN A 15 -24.63 9.23 3.09
CA ASN A 15 -23.96 10.31 3.82
C ASN A 15 -23.22 9.88 5.09
N ASN A 16 -23.32 8.62 5.53
CA ASN A 16 -22.61 8.13 6.73
C ASN A 16 -21.12 7.81 6.52
N ASN A 17 -20.48 8.35 5.47
CA ASN A 17 -19.04 8.17 5.21
C ASN A 17 -18.17 9.32 5.75
N ILE A 18 -18.63 10.04 6.79
CA ILE A 18 -17.79 11.03 7.46
C ILE A 18 -16.80 10.29 8.35
N ARG A 19 -15.59 10.09 7.82
CA ARG A 19 -14.45 9.60 8.59
C ARG A 19 -13.92 10.73 9.46
N VAL A 20 -14.21 10.68 10.75
CA VAL A 20 -13.46 11.47 11.72
C VAL A 20 -12.14 10.74 11.94
N ASN A 21 -11.09 11.11 11.19
CA ASN A 21 -9.73 10.72 11.54
C ASN A 21 -9.40 11.40 12.86
N SER A 22 -9.64 10.70 13.96
CA SER A 22 -9.33 11.25 15.27
C SER A 22 -7.80 11.30 15.44
N LEU A 23 -7.31 12.24 16.25
CA LEU A 23 -5.89 12.27 16.64
C LEU A 23 -5.46 10.95 17.31
N GLU A 24 -6.41 10.22 17.89
CA GLU A 24 -6.19 8.91 18.49
C GLU A 24 -5.93 7.82 17.44
N ASP A 25 -6.60 7.87 16.28
CA ASP A 25 -6.38 6.90 15.21
C ASP A 25 -4.93 6.96 14.70
N LEU A 26 -4.36 8.16 14.56
CA LEU A 26 -2.97 8.34 14.13
C LEU A 26 -1.92 7.90 15.16
N LYS A 27 -2.30 7.70 16.43
CA LYS A 27 -1.37 7.31 17.50
C LYS A 27 -0.69 5.99 17.18
N PHE A 28 -1.45 4.98 16.78
CA PHE A 28 -0.89 3.66 16.46
C PHE A 28 0.02 3.71 15.23
N PHE A 29 -0.37 4.45 14.18
CA PHE A 29 0.50 4.62 13.01
C PHE A 29 1.85 5.26 13.38
N ASN A 30 1.82 6.37 14.13
CA ASN A 30 3.02 7.09 14.52
C ASN A 30 3.92 6.24 15.42
N GLN A 31 3.36 5.50 16.38
CA GLN A 31 4.11 4.55 17.20
C GLN A 31 4.67 3.39 16.35
N GLY A 32 3.92 2.92 15.36
CA GLY A 32 4.37 1.91 14.40
C GLY A 32 5.59 2.39 13.62
N LYS A 33 5.51 3.60 13.08
CA LYS A 33 6.60 4.26 12.35
C LYS A 33 7.83 4.47 13.24
N GLN A 34 7.66 4.98 14.46
CA GLN A 34 8.78 5.17 15.39
C GLN A 34 9.45 3.85 15.78
N ASN A 35 8.67 2.78 16.00
CA ASN A 35 9.23 1.46 16.27
C ASN A 35 9.94 0.88 15.03
N PHE A 36 9.42 1.13 13.83
CA PHE A 36 10.06 0.72 12.58
C PHE A 36 11.42 1.40 12.39
N GLU A 37 11.50 2.71 12.64
CA GLU A 37 12.75 3.50 12.57
C GLU A 37 13.79 3.04 13.62
N LYS A 38 13.32 2.51 14.75
CA LYS A 38 14.16 1.89 15.80
C LYS A 38 14.42 0.39 15.57
N GLU A 39 14.07 -0.13 14.39
CA GLU A 39 14.19 -1.55 14.01
C GLU A 39 13.46 -2.54 14.95
N LYS A 40 12.52 -2.04 15.76
CA LYS A 40 11.66 -2.84 16.64
C LYS A 40 10.48 -3.40 15.85
N TYR A 41 10.77 -4.25 14.86
CA TYR A 41 9.82 -4.68 13.84
C TYR A 41 8.57 -5.39 14.39
N ASP A 42 8.69 -6.18 15.46
CA ASP A 42 7.52 -6.83 16.08
C ASP A 42 6.57 -5.81 16.72
N LYS A 43 7.13 -4.81 17.43
CA LYS A 43 6.33 -3.73 18.02
C LYS A 43 5.73 -2.83 16.94
N ALA A 44 6.49 -2.58 15.87
CA ALA A 44 6.01 -1.84 14.71
C ALA A 44 4.82 -2.54 14.05
N LYS A 45 4.94 -3.85 13.80
CA LYS A 45 3.89 -4.70 13.23
C LYS A 45 2.60 -4.60 14.04
N ILE A 46 2.67 -4.84 15.35
CA ILE A 46 1.49 -4.76 16.23
C ILE A 46 0.80 -3.40 16.14
N ASN A 47 1.58 -2.31 16.10
CA ASN A 47 1.02 -0.97 15.99
C ASN A 47 0.38 -0.70 14.63
N PHE A 48 0.98 -1.14 13.52
CA PHE A 48 0.35 -1.03 12.20
C PHE A 48 -0.92 -1.89 12.10
N GLU A 49 -0.94 -3.08 12.70
CA GLU A 49 -2.14 -3.93 12.76
C GLU A 49 -3.26 -3.27 13.58
N LYS A 50 -2.93 -2.65 14.73
CA LYS A 50 -3.90 -1.86 15.51
C LYS A 50 -4.42 -0.66 14.72
N HIS A 51 -3.57 0.01 13.94
CA HIS A 51 -3.99 1.09 13.07
C HIS A 51 -4.97 0.60 11.99
N ILE A 52 -4.67 -0.53 11.34
CA ILE A 52 -5.53 -1.13 10.32
C ILE A 52 -6.92 -1.50 10.86
N VAL A 53 -7.02 -1.95 12.11
CA VAL A 53 -8.32 -2.18 12.76
C VAL A 53 -9.16 -0.90 12.83
N ARG A 54 -8.53 0.27 12.95
CA ARG A 54 -9.20 1.58 13.02
C ARG A 54 -9.45 2.20 11.65
N ASP A 55 -8.43 2.25 10.78
CA ASP A 55 -8.57 2.66 9.39
C ASP A 55 -8.06 1.57 8.43
N PRO A 56 -8.93 0.63 8.02
CA PRO A 56 -8.55 -0.45 7.13
C PRO A 56 -8.25 0.01 5.71
N LYS A 57 -8.54 1.27 5.34
CA LYS A 57 -8.25 1.83 4.01
C LYS A 57 -6.98 2.68 3.98
N ASP A 58 -6.28 2.86 5.10
CA ASP A 58 -4.97 3.51 5.08
C ASP A 58 -3.93 2.59 4.43
N SER A 59 -3.50 2.95 3.22
CA SER A 59 -2.50 2.18 2.47
C SER A 59 -1.12 2.19 3.15
N LYS A 60 -0.80 3.21 3.97
CA LYS A 60 0.54 3.37 4.55
C LYS A 60 0.87 2.27 5.55
N SER A 61 -0.09 1.84 6.35
CA SER A 61 0.11 0.77 7.32
C SER A 61 0.45 -0.56 6.66
N TYR A 62 -0.25 -0.92 5.58
CA TYR A 62 0.09 -2.09 4.76
C TYR A 62 1.46 -1.94 4.09
N LEU A 63 1.83 -0.75 3.62
CA LEU A 63 3.15 -0.49 3.06
C LEU A 63 4.25 -0.76 4.09
N TYR A 64 4.12 -0.27 5.32
CA TYR A 64 5.09 -0.55 6.38
C TYR A 64 5.11 -2.03 6.79
N LEU A 65 3.96 -2.71 6.85
CA LEU A 65 3.92 -4.16 7.06
C LEU A 65 4.67 -4.90 5.96
N SER A 66 4.52 -4.51 4.69
CA SER A 66 5.29 -5.11 3.59
C SER A 66 6.81 -4.95 3.81
N LYS A 67 7.27 -3.77 4.26
CA LYS A 67 8.69 -3.54 4.58
C LYS A 67 9.17 -4.44 5.72
N ILE A 68 8.35 -4.61 6.76
CA ILE A 68 8.66 -5.51 7.88
C ILE A 68 8.78 -6.96 7.40
N TYR A 69 7.81 -7.45 6.64
CA TYR A 69 7.83 -8.82 6.12
C TYR A 69 8.99 -9.06 5.14
N LYS A 70 9.36 -8.05 4.35
CA LYS A 70 10.55 -8.07 3.50
C LYS A 70 11.83 -8.26 4.33
N VAL A 71 11.99 -7.53 5.43
CA VAL A 71 13.15 -7.70 6.34
C VAL A 71 13.18 -9.10 6.95
N LYS A 72 12.00 -9.63 7.30
CA LYS A 72 11.84 -10.99 7.84
C LYS A 72 11.95 -12.11 6.80
N LYS A 73 12.11 -11.78 5.52
CA LYS A 73 12.15 -12.74 4.39
C LYS A 73 10.87 -13.59 4.28
N LEU A 74 9.74 -13.06 4.75
CA LEU A 74 8.43 -13.67 4.65
C LEU A 74 7.77 -13.18 3.35
N ASN A 75 8.01 -13.92 2.26
CA ASN A 75 7.71 -13.47 0.89
C ASN A 75 6.21 -13.34 0.60
N ASP A 76 5.38 -14.24 1.16
CA ASP A 76 3.94 -14.26 0.90
C ASP A 76 3.26 -13.05 1.55
N GLU A 77 3.59 -12.78 2.82
CA GLU A 77 3.07 -11.62 3.55
C GLU A 77 3.61 -10.31 2.98
N TYR A 78 4.88 -10.30 2.55
CA TYR A 78 5.47 -9.15 1.86
C TYR A 78 4.63 -8.78 0.64
N GLU A 79 4.36 -9.75 -0.24
CA GLU A 79 3.63 -9.51 -1.47
C GLU A 79 2.15 -9.21 -1.21
N LYS A 80 1.50 -9.93 -0.30
CA LYS A 80 0.12 -9.68 0.11
C LYS A 80 -0.08 -8.23 0.58
N ASN A 81 0.84 -7.71 1.40
CA ASN A 81 0.76 -6.34 1.89
C ASN A 81 1.08 -5.29 0.81
N LEU A 82 1.99 -5.59 -0.13
CA LEU A 82 2.20 -4.73 -1.31
C LEU A 82 0.94 -4.66 -2.18
N ASN A 83 0.32 -5.80 -2.47
CA ASN A 83 -0.89 -5.87 -3.27
C ASN A 83 -2.04 -5.12 -2.59
N THR A 84 -2.17 -5.22 -1.26
CA THR A 84 -3.16 -4.46 -0.49
C THR A 84 -2.87 -2.96 -0.53
N THR A 85 -1.61 -2.56 -0.41
CA THR A 85 -1.20 -1.15 -0.56
C THR A 85 -1.63 -0.61 -1.93
N LEU A 86 -1.36 -1.36 -3.01
CA LEU A 86 -1.70 -0.96 -4.39
C LEU A 86 -3.18 -1.10 -4.73
N LEU A 87 -3.95 -1.87 -3.97
CA LEU A 87 -5.40 -1.89 -4.07
C LEU A 87 -6.00 -0.59 -3.52
N LEU A 88 -5.48 -0.10 -2.40
CA LEU A 88 -5.94 1.10 -1.71
C LEU A 88 -5.37 2.40 -2.31
N ASP A 89 -4.11 2.35 -2.76
CA ASP A 89 -3.39 3.45 -3.42
C ASP A 89 -2.66 2.92 -4.67
N PRO A 90 -3.36 2.83 -5.82
CA PRO A 90 -2.80 2.25 -7.05
C PRO A 90 -1.59 2.98 -7.63
N LYS A 91 -1.34 4.22 -7.20
CA LYS A 91 -0.24 5.07 -7.67
C LYS A 91 0.90 5.18 -6.66
N ASN A 92 0.85 4.39 -5.59
CA ASN A 92 1.90 4.38 -4.57
C ASN A 92 3.25 3.98 -5.18
N GLU A 93 4.14 4.95 -5.37
CA GLU A 93 5.40 4.77 -6.08
C GLU A 93 6.31 3.75 -5.40
N GLU A 94 6.38 3.80 -4.07
CA GLU A 94 7.23 2.89 -3.30
C GLU A 94 6.73 1.45 -3.42
N ALA A 95 5.42 1.23 -3.26
CA ALA A 95 4.84 -0.11 -3.42
C ALA A 95 4.97 -0.63 -4.86
N LEU A 96 4.77 0.24 -5.87
CA LEU A 96 4.97 -0.13 -7.28
C LEU A 96 6.43 -0.54 -7.53
N TYR A 97 7.40 0.27 -7.10
CA TYR A 97 8.83 -0.03 -7.24
C TYR A 97 9.19 -1.36 -6.57
N MET A 98 8.74 -1.56 -5.33
CA MET A 98 8.97 -2.79 -4.56
C MET A 98 8.36 -4.03 -5.22
N LEU A 99 7.14 -3.93 -5.75
CA LEU A 99 6.47 -5.04 -6.45
C LEU A 99 7.13 -5.34 -7.79
N ILE A 100 7.46 -4.33 -8.61
CA ILE A 100 8.18 -4.53 -9.88
C ILE A 100 9.49 -5.27 -9.61
N SER A 101 10.25 -4.83 -8.61
CA SER A 101 11.52 -5.46 -8.24
C SER A 101 11.36 -6.91 -7.79
N LYS A 102 10.29 -7.23 -7.05
CA LYS A 102 9.95 -8.60 -6.64
C LYS A 102 9.58 -9.45 -7.85
N LYS A 103 8.72 -8.95 -8.73
CA LYS A 103 8.23 -9.69 -9.91
C LYS A 103 9.31 -9.95 -10.95
N LEU A 104 10.24 -9.02 -11.13
CA LEU A 104 11.45 -9.25 -11.91
C LEU A 104 12.31 -10.40 -11.34
N LYS A 105 12.40 -10.54 -10.02
CA LYS A 105 13.13 -11.64 -9.37
C LYS A 105 12.39 -12.97 -9.45
N ASP A 106 11.07 -12.93 -9.38
CA ASP A 106 10.21 -14.12 -9.48
C ASP A 106 10.09 -14.65 -10.92
N GLY A 107 10.54 -13.88 -11.92
CA GLY A 107 10.36 -14.20 -13.34
C GLY A 107 9.00 -13.79 -13.93
N ASP A 108 8.16 -13.10 -13.16
CA ASP A 108 6.86 -12.58 -13.61
C ASP A 108 7.05 -11.22 -14.33
N PHE A 109 7.63 -11.30 -15.53
CA PHE A 109 7.99 -10.11 -16.31
C PHE A 109 6.76 -9.36 -16.85
N ASP A 110 5.67 -10.07 -17.11
CA ASP A 110 4.43 -9.47 -17.61
C ASP A 110 3.79 -8.57 -16.56
N LEU A 111 3.67 -9.03 -15.31
CA LEU A 111 3.16 -8.20 -14.23
C LEU A 111 4.12 -7.06 -13.92
N ALA A 112 5.44 -7.31 -13.92
CA ALA A 112 6.45 -6.27 -13.72
C ALA A 112 6.30 -5.14 -14.75
N LYS A 113 6.16 -5.47 -16.04
CA LYS A 113 5.97 -4.49 -17.12
C LYS A 113 4.66 -3.71 -16.96
N LYS A 114 3.55 -4.40 -16.66
CA LYS A 114 2.26 -3.74 -16.42
C LYS A 114 2.32 -2.72 -15.29
N LYS A 115 2.95 -3.08 -14.16
CA LYS A 115 3.11 -2.17 -13.01
C LYS A 115 4.12 -1.06 -13.30
N PHE A 116 5.14 -1.31 -14.12
CA PHE A 116 6.11 -0.31 -14.54
C PHE A 116 5.46 0.82 -15.35
N GLU A 117 4.50 0.54 -16.23
CA GLU A 117 3.80 1.61 -16.96
C GLU A 117 3.00 2.52 -16.01
N ILE A 118 2.36 1.94 -14.98
CA ILE A 118 1.70 2.72 -13.94
C ILE A 118 2.73 3.60 -13.23
N PHE A 119 3.82 3.01 -12.72
CA PHE A 119 4.90 3.73 -12.04
C PHE A 119 5.47 4.87 -12.89
N LYS A 120 5.76 4.61 -14.17
CA LYS A 120 6.30 5.58 -15.11
C LYS A 120 5.37 6.78 -15.30
N SER A 121 4.05 6.54 -15.35
CA SER A 121 3.02 7.58 -15.53
C SER A 121 2.67 8.34 -14.25
N SER A 122 2.84 7.74 -13.08
CA SER A 122 2.37 8.31 -11.81
C SER A 122 3.46 8.78 -10.86
N CYS A 123 4.74 8.50 -11.13
CA CYS A 123 5.81 8.87 -10.22
C CYS A 123 5.96 10.38 -10.05
N LYS A 124 6.47 10.75 -8.88
CA LYS A 124 6.80 12.10 -8.43
C LYS A 124 8.10 12.10 -7.65
N LYS A 125 8.29 11.14 -6.73
CA LYS A 125 9.44 11.09 -5.81
C LYS A 125 10.52 10.11 -6.24
N LEU A 126 10.15 9.01 -6.88
CA LEU A 126 11.08 7.94 -7.28
C LEU A 126 11.28 7.87 -8.81
N CYS A 127 11.04 8.97 -9.52
CA CYS A 127 11.10 8.96 -10.99
C CYS A 127 12.48 8.64 -11.56
N GLU A 128 13.56 8.88 -10.81
CA GLU A 128 14.92 8.50 -11.14
C GLU A 128 15.08 6.97 -11.27
N LYS A 129 14.25 6.19 -10.58
CA LYS A 129 14.23 4.72 -10.69
C LYS A 129 13.72 4.18 -12.02
N LYS A 130 13.14 5.03 -12.89
CA LYS A 130 12.66 4.60 -14.21
C LYS A 130 13.75 3.96 -15.07
N VAL A 131 14.94 4.55 -15.07
CA VAL A 131 16.05 4.08 -15.91
C VAL A 131 16.52 2.71 -15.44
N GLU A 132 16.72 2.55 -14.13
CA GLU A 132 17.08 1.28 -13.50
C GLU A 132 16.06 0.19 -13.83
N LEU A 133 14.77 0.43 -13.58
CA LEU A 133 13.71 -0.54 -13.84
C LEU A 133 13.57 -0.89 -15.33
N SER A 134 13.68 0.10 -16.21
CA SER A 134 13.66 -0.11 -17.67
C SER A 134 14.80 -1.02 -18.13
N ASN A 135 16.00 -0.82 -17.60
CA ASN A 135 17.16 -1.65 -17.92
C ASN A 135 16.99 -3.08 -17.40
N LEU A 136 16.48 -3.26 -16.18
CA LEU A 136 16.20 -4.58 -15.63
C LEU A 136 15.16 -5.33 -16.48
N ILE A 137 14.04 -4.67 -16.82
CA ILE A 137 12.99 -5.28 -17.65
C ILE A 137 13.53 -5.70 -19.03
N LYS A 138 14.39 -4.90 -19.66
CA LYS A 138 15.04 -5.26 -20.93
C LYS A 138 15.97 -6.45 -20.78
N LYS A 139 16.79 -6.49 -19.72
CA LYS A 139 17.73 -7.58 -19.46
C LYS A 139 17.02 -8.93 -19.36
N TYR A 140 15.91 -8.99 -18.63
CA TYR A 140 15.18 -10.24 -18.42
C TYR A 140 14.28 -10.68 -19.59
N LYS A 141 14.17 -9.86 -20.63
CA LYS A 141 13.45 -10.21 -21.87
C LYS A 141 14.33 -11.02 -22.84
N ASN A 142 15.65 -10.98 -22.65
CA ASN A 142 16.65 -11.67 -23.45
C ASN A 142 17.20 -12.87 -22.69
#